data_AF-A0A8T7EJS9-F1
#
_entry.id   AF-A0A8T7EJS9-F1
#
_cell.length_a   1.000
_cell.length_b   1.000
_cell.length_c   1.000
_cell.angle_alpha   90.00
_cell.angle_beta   90.00
_cell.angle_gamma   90.00
#
_symmetry.space_group_name_H-M   'P 1'
#
loop_
_entity.id
_entity.type
_entity.pdbx_description
1 polymer ?
#
loop_
_entity_poly.entity_id
_entity_poly.type
_entity_poly.pdbx_seq_one_letter_code
_entity_poly.pdbx_strand_id
1 'polypeptide(L)'
;MRVSGVLILPLVFGHLVLMHVVQGVFALTEAGSTIIGTRGLLNVSGTATEFVLARWNTSLAGPTAGVGLWKLYDIGLLLLVTVHGFNGLRYVLTDYTTDKPMLRRAATYLTLIAGVVLLVVGGAALLAGIEPTALDMACHAQEELGKTLSEFCQARIGG
;
A
#
# COMPACT_ATOMS: atom_id res chain seq x y z
N MET A 1 15.62 -9.55 -12.70
CA MET A 1 15.93 -8.23 -13.32
C MET A 1 15.15 -8.00 -14.61
N ARG A 2 15.40 -8.70 -15.73
CA ARG A 2 14.72 -8.39 -17.02
C ARG A 2 13.20 -8.56 -17.00
N VAL A 3 12.71 -9.78 -16.77
CA VAL A 3 11.26 -10.08 -16.75
C VAL A 3 10.53 -9.23 -15.71
N SER A 4 11.05 -9.22 -14.48
CA SER A 4 10.54 -8.36 -13.39
C SER A 4 10.47 -6.88 -13.78
N GLY A 5 11.46 -6.35 -14.50
CA GLY A 5 11.48 -4.94 -14.90
C GLY A 5 10.37 -4.60 -15.90
N VAL A 6 10.14 -5.49 -16.89
CA VAL A 6 9.05 -5.32 -17.86
C VAL A 6 7.68 -5.39 -17.18
N LEU A 7 7.50 -6.33 -16.25
CA LEU A 7 6.24 -6.47 -15.51
C LEU A 7 5.96 -5.30 -14.56
N ILE A 8 7.01 -4.74 -13.94
CA ILE A 8 6.88 -3.64 -12.98
C ILE A 8 6.45 -2.34 -13.66
N LEU A 9 6.83 -2.08 -14.91
CA LEU A 9 6.48 -0.83 -15.61
C LEU A 9 4.96 -0.54 -15.58
N PRO A 10 4.08 -1.39 -16.13
CA PRO A 10 2.64 -1.13 -16.08
C PRO A 10 2.07 -1.16 -14.66
N LEU A 11 2.66 -1.94 -13.74
CA LEU A 11 2.19 -2.04 -12.36
C LEU A 11 2.52 -0.78 -11.55
N VAL A 12 3.73 -0.26 -11.62
CA VAL A 12 4.11 0.95 -10.85
C VAL A 12 3.47 2.17 -11.45
N PHE A 13 3.51 2.34 -12.77
CA PHE A 13 2.87 3.50 -13.39
C PHE A 13 1.35 3.46 -13.24
N GLY A 14 0.71 2.29 -13.31
CA GLY A 14 -0.71 2.16 -13.04
C GLY A 14 -1.05 2.59 -11.60
N HIS A 15 -0.29 2.13 -10.61
CA HIS A 15 -0.45 2.56 -9.21
C HIS A 15 -0.32 4.08 -9.06
N LEU A 16 0.75 4.66 -9.60
CA LEU A 16 1.03 6.10 -9.50
C LEU A 16 -0.06 6.93 -10.19
N VAL A 17 -0.51 6.53 -11.38
CA VAL A 17 -1.59 7.24 -12.10
C VAL A 17 -2.89 7.21 -11.30
N LEU A 18 -3.26 6.07 -10.73
CA LEU A 18 -4.49 5.96 -9.93
C LEU A 18 -4.44 6.86 -8.69
N MET A 19 -3.32 6.86 -7.97
CA MET A 19 -3.19 7.61 -6.70
C MET A 19 -2.96 9.11 -6.90
N HIS A 20 -2.25 9.52 -7.95
CA HIS A 20 -1.83 10.91 -8.12
C HIS A 20 -2.58 11.67 -9.22
N VAL A 21 -3.08 10.98 -10.24
CA VAL A 21 -3.71 11.64 -11.40
C VAL A 21 -5.22 11.47 -11.39
N VAL A 22 -5.71 10.25 -11.10
CA VAL A 22 -7.15 9.95 -11.20
C VAL A 22 -7.90 10.35 -9.93
N GLN A 23 -7.45 9.90 -8.75
CA GLN A 23 -8.14 10.21 -7.49
C GLN A 23 -7.52 11.39 -6.75
N GLY A 24 -6.20 11.59 -6.87
CA GLY A 24 -5.47 12.58 -6.07
C GLY A 24 -5.39 12.18 -4.60
N VAL A 25 -4.26 12.47 -3.96
CA VAL A 25 -3.99 12.00 -2.58
C VAL A 25 -4.92 12.66 -1.55
N PHE A 26 -5.38 13.89 -1.80
CA PHE A 26 -6.25 14.62 -0.88
C PHE A 26 -7.67 14.03 -0.81
N ALA A 27 -8.18 13.51 -1.92
CA ALA A 27 -9.50 12.88 -1.97
C ALA A 27 -9.55 11.58 -1.16
N LEU A 28 -8.39 10.97 -0.85
CA LEU A 28 -8.31 9.76 -0.02
C LEU A 28 -8.75 10.02 1.42
N THR A 29 -8.72 11.28 1.86
CA THR A 29 -9.10 11.73 3.21
C THR A 29 -10.22 12.77 3.17
N GLU A 30 -11.01 12.77 2.09
CA GLU A 30 -12.14 13.67 1.90
C GLU A 30 -13.44 12.89 2.02
N ALA A 31 -14.34 13.36 2.89
CA ALA A 31 -15.63 12.72 3.08
C ALA A 31 -16.55 12.96 1.88
N GLY A 32 -17.27 11.92 1.45
CA GLY A 32 -18.15 11.94 0.28
C GLY A 32 -17.44 11.78 -1.05
N SER A 33 -16.10 11.64 -1.08
CA SER A 33 -15.36 11.41 -2.31
C SER A 33 -15.63 10.00 -2.87
N THR A 34 -15.63 9.86 -4.20
CA THR A 34 -15.78 8.55 -4.84
C THR A 34 -14.47 7.77 -4.80
N ILE A 35 -14.53 6.50 -4.41
CA ILE A 35 -13.38 5.61 -4.31
C ILE A 35 -13.13 4.94 -5.66
N ILE A 36 -12.06 5.33 -6.34
CA ILE A 36 -11.70 4.80 -7.66
C ILE A 36 -11.46 3.29 -7.59
N GLY A 37 -12.02 2.58 -8.55
CA GLY A 37 -11.87 1.13 -8.67
C GLY A 37 -12.80 0.32 -7.78
N THR A 38 -13.80 0.95 -7.13
CA THR A 38 -14.74 0.24 -6.24
C THR A 38 -16.20 0.27 -6.71
N ARG A 39 -16.44 0.50 -8.01
CA ARG A 39 -17.80 0.61 -8.59
C ARG A 39 -18.66 1.72 -7.96
N GLY A 40 -18.03 2.79 -7.48
CA GLY A 40 -18.72 3.98 -6.99
C GLY A 40 -19.00 4.00 -5.48
N LEU A 41 -18.29 3.20 -4.67
CA LEU A 41 -18.33 3.40 -3.22
C LEU A 41 -17.82 4.81 -2.86
N LEU A 42 -18.39 5.37 -1.80
CA LEU A 42 -18.02 6.68 -1.27
C LEU A 42 -17.18 6.50 -0.01
N ASN A 43 -16.22 7.39 0.20
CA ASN A 43 -15.48 7.49 1.46
C ASN A 43 -16.33 8.27 2.46
N VAL A 44 -17.09 7.59 3.32
CA VAL A 44 -18.04 8.29 4.22
C VAL A 44 -17.36 8.83 5.47
N SER A 45 -16.30 8.17 5.94
CA SER A 45 -15.52 8.60 7.10
C SER A 45 -14.58 9.77 6.76
N GLY A 46 -14.15 9.90 5.51
CA GLY A 46 -13.06 10.81 5.15
C GLY A 46 -11.70 10.34 5.66
N THR A 47 -11.51 9.03 5.85
CA THR A 47 -10.25 8.44 6.30
C THR A 47 -9.60 7.62 5.19
N ALA A 48 -8.26 7.60 5.16
CA ALA A 48 -7.53 6.76 4.22
C ALA A 48 -7.70 5.26 4.54
N THR A 49 -7.99 4.91 5.79
CA THR A 49 -8.26 3.55 6.24
C THR A 49 -9.49 2.97 5.56
N GLU A 50 -10.59 3.71 5.48
CA GLU A 50 -11.79 3.28 4.74
C GLU A 50 -11.49 3.13 3.25
N PHE A 51 -10.77 4.10 2.67
CA PHE A 51 -10.37 4.07 1.27
C PHE A 51 -9.62 2.78 0.90
N VAL A 52 -8.59 2.43 1.68
CA VAL A 52 -7.79 1.22 1.44
C VAL A 52 -8.62 -0.04 1.68
N LEU A 53 -9.41 -0.08 2.76
CA LEU A 53 -10.29 -1.20 3.09
C LEU A 53 -11.26 -1.51 1.93
N ALA A 54 -11.92 -0.48 1.40
CA ALA A 54 -12.85 -0.61 0.29
C ALA A 54 -12.17 -1.17 -0.97
N ARG A 55 -10.99 -0.67 -1.33
CA ARG A 55 -10.26 -1.16 -2.52
C ARG A 55 -9.76 -2.58 -2.35
N TRP A 56 -9.21 -2.94 -1.19
CA TRP A 56 -8.67 -4.28 -0.95
C TRP A 56 -9.76 -5.35 -0.86
N ASN A 57 -10.99 -5.00 -0.50
CA ASN A 57 -12.12 -5.93 -0.45
C ASN A 57 -12.93 -5.98 -1.75
N THR A 58 -12.87 -4.95 -2.60
CA THR A 58 -13.64 -4.95 -3.85
C THR A 58 -13.03 -5.91 -4.88
N SER A 59 -13.80 -6.93 -5.25
CA SER A 59 -13.44 -7.90 -6.28
C SER A 59 -14.20 -7.67 -7.60
N LEU A 60 -13.82 -8.42 -8.63
CA LEU A 60 -14.53 -8.48 -9.91
C LEU A 60 -15.97 -9.02 -9.79
N ALA A 61 -16.26 -9.83 -8.77
CA ALA A 61 -17.58 -10.41 -8.53
C ALA A 61 -18.45 -9.55 -7.57
N GLY A 62 -17.87 -8.58 -6.87
CA GLY A 62 -18.57 -7.67 -5.96
C GLY A 62 -17.73 -7.26 -4.76
N PRO A 63 -18.27 -6.44 -3.83
CA PRO A 63 -17.53 -5.94 -2.67
C PRO A 63 -17.10 -7.01 -1.64
N THR A 64 -17.64 -8.23 -1.74
CA THR A 64 -17.47 -9.30 -0.74
C THR A 64 -17.13 -10.67 -1.32
N ALA A 65 -16.99 -10.81 -2.64
CA ALA A 65 -16.87 -12.10 -3.31
C ALA A 65 -15.44 -12.37 -3.84
N GLY A 66 -14.62 -13.11 -3.10
CA GLY A 66 -13.27 -13.50 -3.55
C GLY A 66 -12.18 -12.46 -3.23
N VAL A 67 -10.97 -12.66 -3.78
CA VAL A 67 -9.84 -11.74 -3.50
C VAL A 67 -10.04 -10.43 -4.25
N GLY A 68 -9.93 -9.30 -3.55
CA GLY A 68 -10.05 -7.99 -4.16
C GLY A 68 -9.02 -7.78 -5.28
N LEU A 69 -9.46 -7.21 -6.40
CA LEU A 69 -8.62 -7.04 -7.59
C LEU A 69 -7.37 -6.19 -7.27
N TRP A 70 -7.57 -5.12 -6.51
CA TRP A 70 -6.50 -4.22 -6.08
C TRP A 70 -5.55 -4.88 -5.08
N LYS A 71 -6.05 -5.80 -4.26
CA LYS A 71 -5.22 -6.57 -3.33
C LYS A 71 -4.25 -7.49 -4.07
N LEU A 72 -4.72 -8.19 -5.11
CA LEU A 72 -3.85 -9.00 -5.98
C LEU A 72 -2.81 -8.15 -6.72
N TYR A 73 -3.24 -6.99 -7.21
CA TYR A 73 -2.36 -6.03 -7.84
C TYR A 73 -1.24 -5.56 -6.90
N ASP A 74 -1.57 -5.19 -5.66
CA ASP A 74 -0.61 -4.74 -4.65
C ASP A 74 0.31 -5.89 -4.16
N ILE A 75 -0.18 -7.13 -4.10
CA ILE A 75 0.67 -8.33 -3.86
C ILE A 75 1.72 -8.47 -4.97
N GLY A 76 1.30 -8.35 -6.24
CA GLY A 76 2.20 -8.42 -7.38
C GLY A 76 3.26 -7.31 -7.34
N LEU A 77 2.83 -6.09 -7.03
CA LEU A 77 3.73 -4.95 -6.83
C LEU A 77 4.74 -5.20 -5.71
N LEU A 78 4.28 -5.60 -4.53
CA LEU A 78 5.14 -5.86 -3.37
C LEU A 78 6.23 -6.87 -3.72
N LEU A 79 5.86 -8.00 -4.31
CA LEU A 79 6.81 -9.06 -4.67
C LEU A 79 7.80 -8.60 -5.74
N LEU A 80 7.30 -8.08 -6.86
CA LEU A 80 8.14 -7.75 -8.00
C LEU A 80 9.07 -6.57 -7.70
N VAL A 81 8.53 -5.48 -7.14
CA VAL A 81 9.30 -4.27 -6.86
C VAL A 81 10.34 -4.52 -5.78
N THR A 82 9.99 -5.23 -4.71
CA THR A 82 10.95 -5.52 -3.63
C THR A 82 12.07 -6.42 -4.13
N VAL A 83 11.76 -7.55 -4.79
CA VAL A 83 12.80 -8.45 -5.30
C VAL A 83 13.67 -7.78 -6.36
N HIS A 84 13.07 -7.03 -7.28
CA HIS A 84 13.81 -6.31 -8.31
C HIS A 84 14.69 -5.21 -7.72
N GLY A 85 14.13 -4.37 -6.86
CA GLY A 85 14.80 -3.24 -6.23
C GLY A 85 15.98 -3.68 -5.37
N PHE A 86 15.78 -4.66 -4.48
CA PHE A 86 16.85 -5.15 -3.60
C PHE A 86 17.92 -5.94 -4.35
N ASN A 87 17.57 -6.69 -5.39
CA ASN A 87 18.58 -7.33 -6.23
C ASN A 87 19.38 -6.31 -7.06
N GLY A 88 18.75 -5.21 -7.50
CA GLY A 88 19.44 -4.08 -8.12
C GLY A 88 20.37 -3.35 -7.17
N LEU A 89 19.86 -3.00 -5.97
CA LEU A 89 20.63 -2.37 -4.90
C LEU A 89 21.84 -3.22 -4.49
N ARG A 90 21.67 -4.55 -4.44
CA ARG A 90 22.79 -5.48 -4.18
C ARG A 90 23.92 -5.25 -5.16
N TYR A 91 23.64 -5.19 -6.46
CA TYR A 91 24.66 -4.95 -7.48
C TYR A 91 25.35 -3.60 -7.29
N VAL A 92 24.57 -2.53 -7.13
CA VAL A 92 25.10 -1.18 -6.89
C VAL A 92 26.04 -1.17 -5.68
N LEU A 93 25.61 -1.72 -4.54
CA LEU A 93 26.43 -1.73 -3.33
C LEU A 93 27.68 -2.61 -3.47
N THR A 94 27.57 -3.75 -4.14
CA THR A 94 28.72 -4.65 -4.34
C THR A 94 29.77 -4.03 -5.25
N ASP A 95 29.36 -3.22 -6.23
CA ASP A 95 30.29 -2.52 -7.14
C ASP A 95 31.15 -1.51 -6.37
N TYR A 96 30.54 -0.76 -5.43
CA TYR A 96 31.26 0.19 -4.56
C TYR A 96 32.05 -0.45 -3.41
N THR A 97 31.87 -1.75 -3.15
CA THR A 97 32.54 -2.46 -2.03
C THR A 97 33.49 -3.56 -2.49
N THR A 98 33.88 -3.55 -3.77
CA THR A 98 34.66 -4.60 -4.43
C THR A 98 35.95 -4.96 -3.69
N ASP A 99 36.69 -3.96 -3.21
CA ASP A 99 38.02 -4.16 -2.61
C ASP A 99 37.99 -4.71 -1.18
N LYS A 100 36.83 -4.66 -0.51
CA LYS A 100 36.68 -5.01 0.90
C LYS A 100 35.73 -6.21 1.04
N PRO A 101 36.25 -7.45 1.15
CA PRO A 101 35.41 -8.65 1.14
C PRO A 101 34.38 -8.68 2.27
N MET A 102 34.71 -8.10 3.43
CA MET A 102 33.78 -7.93 4.54
C MET A 102 32.60 -7.02 4.17
N LEU A 103 32.87 -5.84 3.58
CA LEU A 103 31.82 -4.89 3.21
C LEU A 103 30.92 -5.43 2.10
N ARG A 104 31.51 -6.12 1.12
CA ARG A 104 30.75 -6.77 0.03
C ARG A 104 29.78 -7.82 0.56
N ARG A 105 30.24 -8.63 1.53
CA ARG A 105 29.41 -9.65 2.19
C ARG A 105 28.33 -9.01 3.06
N ALA A 106 28.67 -7.98 3.82
CA ALA A 106 27.72 -7.22 4.62
C ALA A 106 26.63 -6.58 3.75
N ALA A 107 26.98 -5.95 2.63
CA ALA A 107 26.03 -5.37 1.67
C ALA A 107 25.07 -6.42 1.08
N THR A 108 25.59 -7.62 0.77
CA THR A 108 24.77 -8.72 0.26
C THR A 108 23.77 -9.21 1.31
N TYR A 109 24.22 -9.43 2.56
CA TYR A 109 23.31 -9.87 3.62
C TYR A 109 22.31 -8.79 4.00
N LEU A 110 22.74 -7.53 4.07
CA LEU A 110 21.85 -6.41 4.39
C LEU A 110 20.74 -6.28 3.35
N THR A 111 21.07 -6.31 2.05
CA THR A 111 20.06 -6.21 0.98
C THR A 111 19.12 -7.41 0.97
N LEU A 112 19.63 -8.62 1.21
CA LEU A 112 18.79 -9.81 1.27
C LEU A 112 17.84 -9.77 2.48
N ILE A 113 18.37 -9.49 3.68
CA ILE A 113 17.58 -9.45 4.92
C ILE A 113 16.55 -8.33 4.84
N ALA A 114 16.93 -7.13 4.42
CA ALA A 114 16.01 -6.02 4.27
C ALA A 114 14.90 -6.31 3.26
N GLY A 115 15.22 -6.94 2.12
CA GLY A 115 14.22 -7.40 1.15
C GLY A 115 13.25 -8.42 1.75
N VAL A 116 13.75 -9.42 2.48
CA VAL A 116 12.91 -10.43 3.16
C VAL A 116 12.02 -9.78 4.22
N VAL A 117 12.57 -8.88 5.05
CA VAL A 117 11.80 -8.18 6.09
C VAL A 117 10.65 -7.39 5.47
N LEU A 118 10.90 -6.63 4.39
CA LEU A 118 9.84 -5.88 3.72
C LEU A 118 8.77 -6.78 3.09
N LEU A 119 9.16 -7.91 2.49
CA LEU A 119 8.21 -8.88 1.97
C LEU A 119 7.35 -9.50 3.07
N VAL A 120 7.94 -9.82 4.23
CA VAL A 120 7.21 -10.38 5.36
C VAL A 120 6.26 -9.35 5.98
N VAL A 121 6.75 -8.14 6.28
CA VAL A 121 5.93 -7.09 6.90
C VAL A 121 4.82 -6.63 5.95
N GLY A 122 5.15 -6.35 4.70
CA GLY A 122 4.17 -5.95 3.69
C GLY A 122 3.18 -7.08 3.36
N GLY A 123 3.65 -8.32 3.28
CA GLY A 123 2.81 -9.49 3.06
C GLY A 123 1.85 -9.74 4.23
N ALA A 124 2.34 -9.60 5.46
CA ALA A 124 1.52 -9.68 6.66
C ALA A 124 0.44 -8.58 6.69
N ALA A 125 0.80 -7.32 6.36
CA ALA A 125 -0.15 -6.22 6.28
C ALA A 125 -1.24 -6.48 5.22
N LEU A 126 -0.86 -6.98 4.04
CA LEU A 126 -1.81 -7.35 3.00
C LEU A 126 -2.73 -8.49 3.45
N LEU A 127 -2.19 -9.56 4.03
CA LEU A 127 -2.98 -10.73 4.45
C LEU A 127 -3.92 -10.41 5.60
N ALA A 128 -3.43 -9.70 6.63
CA ALA A 128 -4.23 -9.26 7.77
C ALA A 128 -5.34 -8.28 7.34
N GLY A 129 -5.10 -7.48 6.30
CA GLY A 129 -6.04 -6.46 5.85
C GLY A 129 -6.14 -5.30 6.83
N ILE A 130 -7.26 -4.58 6.78
CA ILE A 130 -7.56 -3.48 7.71
C ILE A 130 -8.59 -3.97 8.71
N GLU A 131 -8.22 -3.95 9.99
CA GLU A 131 -9.12 -4.29 11.08
C GLU A 131 -10.19 -3.20 11.24
N PRO A 132 -11.46 -3.54 11.57
CA PRO A 132 -12.49 -2.54 11.80
C PRO A 132 -12.10 -1.47 12.83
N THR A 133 -11.35 -1.84 13.86
CA THR A 133 -10.82 -0.93 14.90
C THR A 133 -9.86 0.12 14.34
N ALA A 134 -9.19 -0.14 13.21
CA ALA A 134 -8.30 0.83 12.58
C ALA A 134 -9.07 2.03 12.01
N LEU A 135 -10.34 1.84 11.62
CA LEU A 135 -11.20 2.96 11.21
C LEU A 135 -11.56 3.83 12.42
N ASP A 136 -11.87 3.21 13.56
CA ASP A 136 -12.19 3.91 14.80
C ASP A 136 -10.97 4.70 15.29
N MET A 137 -9.78 4.07 15.31
CA MET A 137 -8.52 4.73 15.63
C MET A 137 -8.22 5.90 14.68
N ALA A 138 -8.52 5.76 13.39
CA ALA A 138 -8.32 6.83 12.42
C ALA A 138 -9.26 8.02 12.66
N CYS A 139 -10.53 7.78 13.00
CA CYS A 139 -11.46 8.84 13.39
C CYS A 139 -10.99 9.55 14.66
N HIS A 140 -10.60 8.82 15.72
CA HIS A 140 -10.05 9.42 16.95
C HIS A 140 -8.78 10.24 16.69
N ALA A 141 -7.86 9.75 15.87
CA ALA A 141 -6.65 10.50 15.51
C ALA A 141 -6.96 11.82 14.78
N GLN A 142 -8.01 11.86 13.94
CA GLN A 142 -8.43 13.11 13.30
C GLN A 142 -8.98 14.13 14.32
N GLU A 143 -9.71 13.65 15.33
CA GLU A 143 -10.22 14.48 16.43
C GLU A 143 -9.08 15.08 17.26
N GLU A 144 -8.12 14.26 17.68
CA GLU A 144 -6.94 14.70 18.43
C GLU A 144 -6.10 15.72 17.66
N LEU A 145 -6.07 15.61 16.34
CA LEU A 145 -5.40 16.57 15.44
C LEU A 145 -6.22 17.85 15.19
N GLY A 146 -7.41 17.98 15.78
CA GLY A 146 -8.30 19.13 15.62
C GLY A 146 -8.84 19.29 14.19
N LYS A 147 -8.92 18.20 13.42
CA LYS A 147 -9.48 18.23 12.07
C LYS A 147 -11.01 18.27 12.11
N THR A 148 -11.62 18.91 11.12
CA THR A 148 -13.07 18.81 10.91
C THR A 148 -13.45 17.37 10.63
N LEU A 149 -14.27 16.79 11.49
CA LEU A 149 -14.72 15.41 11.38
C LEU A 149 -15.94 15.29 10.45
N SER A 150 -15.99 14.22 9.68
CA SER A 150 -17.21 13.82 8.97
C SER A 150 -18.32 13.46 9.96
N GLU A 151 -19.58 13.56 9.53
CA GLU A 151 -20.73 13.12 10.34
C GLU A 151 -20.58 11.66 10.80
N PHE A 152 -20.02 10.82 9.94
CA PHE A 152 -19.70 9.43 10.27
C PHE A 152 -18.72 9.32 11.45
N CYS A 153 -17.57 10.01 11.39
CA CYS A 153 -16.60 9.96 12.47
C CYS A 153 -17.13 10.61 13.76
N GLN A 154 -17.94 11.67 13.67
CA GLN A 154 -18.59 12.28 14.84
C GLN A 154 -19.51 11.29 15.54
N ALA A 155 -20.36 10.58 14.78
CA ALA A 155 -21.25 9.56 15.31
C ALA A 155 -20.50 8.35 15.90
N ARG A 156 -19.32 8.02 15.34
CA ARG A 156 -18.46 6.93 15.81
C ARG A 156 -17.82 7.22 17.17
N ILE A 157 -17.35 8.44 17.39
CA ILE A 157 -16.60 8.85 18.58
C ILE A 157 -17.53 9.27 19.72
N GLY A 158 -18.65 9.93 19.40
CA GLY A 158 -19.61 10.41 20.40
C GLY A 158 -20.61 9.36 20.92
N GLY A 159 -20.50 8.11 20.45
CA GLY A 159 -21.39 6.99 20.80
C GLY A 159 -20.85 6.08 21.91
#